data_AF-A0A2W2AY39-F1
#
_entry.id   AF-A0A2W2AY39-F1
#
_cell.length_a   1.000
_cell.length_b   1.000
_cell.length_c   1.000
_cell.angle_alpha   90.00
_cell.angle_beta   90.00
_cell.angle_gamma   90.00
#
_symmetry.space_group_name_H-M   'P 1'
#
loop_
_entity.id
_entity.type
_entity.pdbx_description
1 polymer ?
#
loop_
_entity_poly.entity_id
_entity_poly.type
_entity_poly.pdbx_seq_one_letter_code
_entity_poly.pdbx_strand_id
1 'polypeptide(L)'
;MTLEFRVQHDVATDASPSSRTAPRGRVRRVLDHLAARRTAAQLRRLDADLVELSDLQRVLSDARAVVDRGWIQHAWFAYVDDRGRTRTASSAAATEVAGRPLVGACLVGAVVDAAGGPHAVHSQPVQRSLDLVWHALAAAEGSPVTWCPAPDIRMGRVRDLTRWNDSAGRTAEQVSGLLLTAERVALQESDRVAGRASALRAHSGAVPVLG
;
A
#
# COMPACT_ATOMS: atom_id res chain seq x y z
N MET A 1 32.91 -75.22 58.52
CA MET A 1 33.19 -74.01 57.73
C MET A 1 32.01 -73.85 56.78
N THR A 2 31.12 -72.86 56.84
CA THR A 2 31.25 -71.43 57.20
C THR A 2 29.85 -70.85 57.44
N LEU A 3 29.77 -70.01 58.47
CA LEU A 3 29.06 -68.72 58.62
C LEU A 3 27.57 -68.56 58.27
N GLU A 4 26.81 -68.21 59.32
CA GLU A 4 25.56 -67.47 59.25
C GLU A 4 25.71 -66.12 58.55
N PHE A 5 24.67 -65.66 57.83
CA PHE A 5 24.33 -64.25 57.81
C PHE A 5 22.84 -64.03 57.53
N ARG A 6 22.13 -63.56 58.55
CA ARG A 6 20.76 -63.03 58.47
C ARG A 6 20.87 -61.52 58.29
N VAL A 7 20.31 -60.96 57.23
CA VAL A 7 20.00 -59.52 57.16
C VAL A 7 18.61 -59.34 56.56
N GLN A 8 17.69 -58.87 57.40
CA GLN A 8 16.47 -58.20 56.96
C GLN A 8 16.86 -56.81 56.43
N HIS A 9 16.36 -56.43 55.26
CA HIS A 9 16.20 -55.03 54.87
C HIS A 9 14.77 -54.85 54.35
N ASP A 10 13.94 -54.21 55.18
CA ASP A 10 12.76 -53.49 54.75
C ASP A 10 13.18 -52.33 53.84
N VAL A 11 12.68 -52.28 52.61
CA VAL A 11 12.44 -51.01 51.91
C VAL A 11 11.23 -51.17 50.99
N ALA A 12 10.07 -50.71 51.46
CA ALA A 12 9.00 -50.28 50.58
C ALA A 12 9.46 -48.99 49.88
N THR A 13 9.79 -49.07 48.60
CA THR A 13 9.85 -47.89 47.73
C THR A 13 9.04 -48.17 46.48
N ASP A 14 7.77 -47.80 46.57
CA ASP A 14 6.95 -47.45 45.41
C ASP A 14 7.60 -46.23 44.75
N ALA A 15 8.47 -46.48 43.77
CA ALA A 15 8.98 -45.47 42.85
C ALA A 15 8.17 -45.52 41.56
N SER A 16 6.86 -45.28 41.66
CA SER A 16 6.07 -44.87 40.51
C SER A 16 6.67 -43.58 39.93
N PRO A 17 7.03 -43.53 38.64
CA PRO A 17 7.61 -42.32 38.06
C PRO A 17 6.54 -41.23 38.10
N SER A 18 6.76 -40.23 38.96
CA SER A 18 5.94 -39.04 39.01
C SER A 18 5.97 -38.38 37.63
N SER A 19 4.88 -38.48 36.88
CA SER A 19 4.71 -37.78 35.62
C SER A 19 4.74 -36.27 35.88
N ARG A 20 5.94 -35.68 35.78
CA ARG A 20 6.14 -34.22 35.72
C ARG A 20 5.33 -33.70 34.53
N THR A 21 4.12 -33.25 34.82
CA THR A 21 3.28 -32.57 33.84
C THR A 21 3.89 -31.19 33.64
N ALA A 22 4.78 -31.07 32.65
CA ALA A 22 5.28 -29.77 32.22
C ALA A 22 4.09 -28.85 31.89
N PRO A 23 4.18 -27.53 32.15
CA PRO A 23 3.03 -26.67 32.28
C PRO A 23 2.47 -26.34 30.90
N ARG A 24 1.57 -27.18 30.39
CA ARG A 24 0.83 -26.99 29.13
C ARG A 24 0.19 -25.59 29.04
N GLY A 25 -0.15 -24.98 30.18
CA GLY A 25 -0.66 -23.60 30.27
C GLY A 25 0.36 -22.50 29.96
N ARG A 26 1.66 -22.67 30.21
CA ARG A 26 2.67 -21.63 29.90
C ARG A 26 2.95 -21.55 28.40
N VAL A 27 3.08 -22.69 27.73
CA VAL A 27 3.29 -22.75 26.27
C VAL A 27 2.07 -22.17 25.55
N ARG A 28 0.85 -22.55 25.96
CA ARG A 28 -0.38 -22.00 25.39
C ARG A 28 -0.48 -20.48 25.55
N ARG A 29 -0.22 -19.94 26.75
CA ARG A 29 -0.19 -18.49 26.98
C ARG A 29 0.83 -17.75 26.10
N VAL A 30 2.00 -18.33 25.86
CA VAL A 30 3.01 -17.74 24.97
C VAL A 30 2.51 -17.73 23.52
N LEU A 31 1.91 -18.83 23.06
CA LEU A 31 1.34 -18.91 21.70
C LEU A 31 0.18 -17.93 21.51
N ASP A 32 -0.71 -17.81 22.50
CA ASP A 32 -1.84 -16.86 22.48
C ASP A 32 -1.31 -15.41 22.43
N HIS A 33 -0.26 -15.09 23.19
CA HIS A 33 0.36 -13.77 23.15
C HIS A 33 1.01 -13.46 21.81
N LEU A 34 1.68 -14.45 21.19
CA LEU A 34 2.24 -14.30 19.85
C LEU A 34 1.15 -14.13 18.79
N ALA A 35 0.03 -14.85 18.89
CA ALA A 35 -1.12 -14.69 18.02
C ALA A 35 -1.73 -13.28 18.16
N ALA A 36 -1.97 -12.81 19.39
CA ALA A 36 -2.47 -11.46 19.66
C ALA A 36 -1.52 -10.38 19.11
N ARG A 37 -0.21 -10.54 19.26
CA ARG A 37 0.80 -9.62 18.69
C ARG A 37 0.75 -9.59 17.16
N ARG A 38 0.60 -10.74 16.51
CA ARG A 38 0.47 -10.85 15.04
C ARG A 38 -0.79 -10.16 14.55
N THR A 39 -1.93 -10.42 15.19
CA THR A 39 -3.19 -9.73 14.88
C THR A 39 -3.05 -8.23 15.03
N ALA A 40 -2.50 -7.74 16.15
CA ALA A 40 -2.32 -6.31 16.38
C ALA A 40 -1.38 -5.68 15.33
N ALA A 41 -0.32 -6.39 14.92
CA ALA A 41 0.56 -5.93 13.86
C ALA A 41 -0.15 -5.88 12.49
N GLN A 42 -1.01 -6.85 12.19
CA GLN A 42 -1.79 -6.88 10.95
C GLN A 42 -2.85 -5.77 10.93
N LEU A 43 -3.54 -5.50 12.05
CA LEU A 43 -4.48 -4.38 12.15
C LEU A 43 -3.77 -3.04 11.92
N ARG A 44 -2.60 -2.82 12.54
CA ARG A 44 -1.81 -1.60 12.29
C ARG A 44 -1.41 -1.42 10.84
N ARG A 45 -1.11 -2.50 10.11
CA ARG A 45 -0.82 -2.43 8.67
C ARG A 45 -2.06 -2.05 7.87
N LEU A 46 -3.21 -2.65 8.16
CA LEU A 46 -4.47 -2.30 7.50
C LEU A 46 -4.88 -0.86 7.78
N ASP A 47 -4.68 -0.37 9.02
CA ASP A 47 -4.95 1.03 9.37
C ASP A 47 -3.98 1.97 8.61
N ALA A 48 -2.71 1.59 8.44
CA ALA A 48 -1.76 2.35 7.62
C ALA A 48 -2.13 2.35 6.13
N ASP A 49 -2.57 1.21 5.59
CA ASP A 49 -3.05 1.09 4.21
C ASP A 49 -4.26 2.02 3.95
N LEU A 50 -5.17 2.16 4.94
CA LEU A 50 -6.32 3.09 4.84
C LEU A 50 -5.88 4.56 4.78
N VAL A 51 -4.91 4.94 5.61
CA VAL A 51 -4.35 6.29 5.58
C VAL A 51 -3.67 6.56 4.23
N GLU A 52 -2.86 5.60 3.75
CA GLU A 52 -2.21 5.70 2.46
C GLU A 52 -3.24 5.88 1.32
N LEU A 53 -4.31 5.10 1.29
CA LEU A 53 -5.34 5.22 0.26
C LEU A 53 -6.08 6.56 0.30
N SER A 54 -6.31 7.12 1.50
CA SER A 54 -6.86 8.48 1.64
C SER A 54 -5.91 9.54 1.08
N ASP A 55 -4.60 9.40 1.33
CA ASP A 55 -3.59 10.29 0.75
C ASP A 55 -3.51 10.16 -0.77
N LEU A 56 -3.57 8.93 -1.32
CA LEU A 56 -3.59 8.71 -2.76
C LEU A 56 -4.84 9.33 -3.40
N GLN A 57 -6.01 9.22 -2.78
CA GLN A 57 -7.22 9.88 -3.25
C GLN A 57 -7.04 11.41 -3.31
N ARG A 58 -6.42 12.00 -2.28
CA ARG A 58 -6.11 13.43 -2.26
C ARG A 58 -5.17 13.83 -3.39
N VAL A 59 -4.10 13.07 -3.62
CA VAL A 59 -3.17 13.29 -4.75
C VAL A 59 -3.91 13.27 -6.09
N LEU A 60 -4.83 12.33 -6.29
CA LEU A 60 -5.60 12.24 -7.54
C LEU A 60 -6.55 13.42 -7.73
N SER A 61 -7.20 13.88 -6.66
CA SER A 61 -8.03 15.10 -6.67
C SER A 61 -7.19 16.34 -6.96
N ASP A 62 -6.02 16.48 -6.34
CA ASP A 62 -5.10 17.59 -6.56
C ASP A 62 -4.55 17.57 -8.00
N ALA A 63 -4.26 16.38 -8.54
CA ALA A 63 -3.84 16.21 -9.94
C ALA A 63 -4.95 16.65 -10.91
N ARG A 64 -6.22 16.39 -10.59
CA ARG A 64 -7.35 16.87 -11.39
C ARG A 64 -7.39 18.40 -11.41
N ALA A 65 -7.17 19.03 -10.26
CA ALA A 65 -7.03 20.49 -10.20
C ALA A 65 -5.83 21.02 -11.01
N VAL A 66 -4.73 20.27 -11.14
CA VAL A 66 -3.60 20.62 -12.04
C VAL A 66 -4.03 20.59 -13.51
N VAL A 67 -4.72 19.52 -13.92
CA VAL A 67 -5.26 19.36 -15.29
C VAL A 67 -6.24 20.48 -15.63
N ASP A 68 -7.15 20.81 -14.71
CA ASP A 68 -8.15 21.87 -14.89
C ASP A 68 -7.51 23.26 -15.02
N ARG A 69 -6.34 23.51 -14.39
CA ARG A 69 -5.58 24.77 -14.56
C ARG A 69 -4.87 24.86 -15.90
N GLY A 70 -4.43 23.73 -16.45
CA GLY A 70 -3.66 23.71 -17.69
C GLY A 70 -3.27 22.29 -18.07
N TRP A 71 -4.03 21.69 -18.97
CA TRP A 71 -3.69 20.40 -19.55
C TRP A 71 -2.85 20.56 -20.82
N ILE A 72 -1.84 19.69 -20.99
CA ILE A 72 -1.00 19.65 -22.19
C ILE A 72 -0.82 18.22 -22.73
N GLN A 73 -0.43 18.14 -24.00
CA GLN A 73 -0.02 16.92 -24.69
C GLN A 73 1.46 16.98 -25.09
N HIS A 74 2.06 15.82 -25.33
CA HIS A 74 3.41 15.65 -25.91
C HIS A 74 4.55 16.21 -25.06
N ALA A 75 4.27 16.60 -23.82
CA ALA A 75 5.22 17.02 -22.80
C ALA A 75 4.66 16.70 -21.41
N TRP A 76 5.53 16.64 -20.39
CA TRP A 76 5.11 16.37 -19.02
C TRP A 76 4.69 17.64 -18.29
N PHE A 77 5.47 18.70 -18.45
CA PHE A 77 5.25 19.98 -17.79
C PHE A 77 5.34 21.13 -18.78
N ALA A 78 4.52 22.15 -18.54
CA ALA A 78 4.69 23.49 -19.10
C ALA A 78 4.94 24.46 -17.94
N TYR A 79 5.97 25.29 -18.06
CA TYR A 79 6.42 26.20 -17.01
C TYR A 79 6.85 27.54 -17.59
N VAL A 80 6.94 28.57 -16.74
CA VAL A 80 7.48 29.88 -17.14
C VAL A 80 8.97 29.95 -16.82
N ASP A 81 9.81 30.22 -17.83
CA ASP A 81 11.25 30.41 -17.66
C ASP A 81 11.59 31.76 -16.99
N ASP A 82 12.85 31.94 -16.60
CA ASP A 82 13.32 33.18 -15.93
C ASP A 82 13.15 34.45 -16.78
N ARG A 83 12.85 34.29 -18.08
CA ARG A 83 12.59 35.38 -19.03
C ARG A 83 11.08 35.59 -19.26
N GLY A 84 10.22 34.95 -18.47
CA GLY A 84 8.77 35.05 -18.57
C GLY A 84 8.16 34.28 -19.73
N ARG A 85 8.90 33.37 -20.39
CA ARG A 85 8.39 32.62 -21.56
C ARG A 85 7.93 31.24 -21.15
N THR A 86 6.82 30.80 -21.72
CA THR A 86 6.35 29.42 -21.55
C THR A 86 7.26 28.44 -22.28
N ARG A 87 7.72 27.43 -21.56
CA ARG A 87 8.55 26.32 -22.03
C ARG A 87 7.92 24.99 -21.63
N THR A 88 8.20 23.95 -22.39
CA THR A 88 7.78 22.58 -22.06
C THR A 88 8.98 21.72 -21.69
N ALA A 89 8.75 20.73 -20.84
CA ALA A 89 9.74 19.73 -20.44
C ALA A 89 9.17 18.32 -20.60
N SER A 90 10.01 17.41 -21.08
CA SER A 90 9.74 15.98 -21.07
C SER A 90 10.05 15.37 -19.70
N SER A 91 9.75 14.08 -19.54
CA SER A 91 10.12 13.31 -18.34
C SER A 91 11.61 13.38 -18.00
N ALA A 92 12.49 13.39 -19.02
CA ALA A 92 13.93 13.41 -18.82
C ALA A 92 14.44 14.74 -18.23
N ALA A 93 13.72 15.83 -18.48
CA ALA A 93 14.04 17.18 -17.98
C ALA A 93 13.18 17.58 -16.78
N ALA A 94 12.46 16.64 -16.15
CA ALA A 94 11.54 16.92 -15.05
C ALA A 94 12.24 17.67 -13.90
N THR A 95 13.45 17.26 -13.52
CA THR A 95 14.23 17.90 -12.46
C THR A 95 14.62 19.35 -12.76
N GLU A 96 14.75 19.72 -14.03
CA GLU A 96 15.08 21.10 -14.46
C GLU A 96 13.89 22.06 -14.26
N VAL A 97 12.69 21.52 -14.09
CA VAL A 97 11.46 22.29 -13.82
C VAL A 97 11.23 22.51 -12.33
N ALA A 98 11.99 21.84 -11.46
CA ALA A 98 11.79 21.93 -10.02
C ALA A 98 11.88 23.38 -9.51
N GLY A 99 10.88 23.81 -8.74
CA GLY A 99 10.79 25.16 -8.19
C GLY A 99 10.31 26.23 -9.18
N ARG A 100 10.04 25.88 -10.44
CA ARG A 100 9.49 26.81 -11.44
C ARG A 100 7.96 26.82 -11.39
N PRO A 101 7.31 27.99 -11.61
CA PRO A 101 5.85 28.05 -11.70
C PRO A 101 5.35 27.22 -12.88
N LEU A 102 4.60 26.16 -12.59
CA LEU A 102 3.93 25.37 -13.61
C LEU A 102 2.68 26.09 -14.10
N VAL A 103 2.50 26.10 -15.41
CA VAL A 103 1.30 26.62 -16.10
C VAL A 103 0.50 25.50 -16.75
N GLY A 104 1.03 24.29 -16.78
CA GLY A 104 0.27 23.10 -17.15
C GLY A 104 1.06 21.81 -17.04
N ALA A 105 0.33 20.69 -17.08
CA ALA A 105 0.91 19.35 -17.06
C ALA A 105 0.05 18.35 -17.86
N CYS A 106 0.67 17.29 -18.34
CA CYS A 106 -0.08 16.14 -18.87
C CYS A 106 -0.62 15.29 -17.71
N LEU A 107 -1.40 14.24 -18.00
CA LEU A 107 -1.92 13.31 -17.00
C LEU A 107 -0.84 12.83 -15.99
N VAL A 108 0.29 12.33 -16.50
CA VAL A 108 1.37 11.80 -15.63
C VAL A 108 2.06 12.94 -14.88
N GLY A 109 2.33 14.06 -15.56
CA GLY A 109 2.92 15.24 -14.94
C GLY A 109 2.04 15.82 -13.83
N ALA A 110 0.72 15.83 -14.00
CA ALA A 110 -0.24 16.31 -13.01
C ALA A 110 -0.21 15.47 -11.72
N VAL A 111 -0.11 14.14 -11.85
CA VAL A 111 0.04 13.24 -10.69
C VAL A 111 1.39 13.48 -10.00
N VAL A 112 2.46 13.68 -10.76
CA VAL A 112 3.80 13.99 -10.20
C VAL A 112 3.79 15.33 -9.48
N ASP A 113 3.16 16.36 -10.06
CA ASP A 113 3.03 17.68 -9.45
C ASP A 113 2.27 17.62 -8.12
N ALA A 114 1.08 16.99 -8.13
CA ALA A 114 0.23 16.82 -6.97
C ALA A 114 0.88 16.03 -5.83
N ALA A 115 1.76 15.07 -6.16
CA ALA A 115 2.44 14.23 -5.18
C ALA A 115 3.74 14.84 -4.60
N GLY A 116 4.04 16.10 -4.90
CA GLY A 116 5.21 16.81 -4.38
C GLY A 116 6.13 17.38 -5.45
N GLY A 117 5.78 17.30 -6.73
CA GLY A 117 6.53 17.94 -7.80
C GLY A 117 7.55 17.03 -8.50
N PRO A 118 8.24 17.57 -9.53
CA PRO A 118 9.10 16.77 -10.41
C PRO A 118 10.22 15.96 -9.72
N HIS A 119 10.71 16.41 -8.57
CA HIS A 119 11.74 15.69 -7.79
C HIS A 119 11.18 14.41 -7.12
N ALA A 120 9.87 14.32 -6.93
CA ALA A 120 9.18 13.19 -6.31
C ALA A 120 8.77 12.11 -7.31
N VAL A 121 9.17 12.20 -8.60
CA VAL A 121 8.72 11.30 -9.68
C VAL A 121 8.92 9.80 -9.37
N HIS A 122 9.95 9.45 -8.61
CA HIS A 122 10.24 8.07 -8.21
C HIS A 122 9.70 7.70 -6.81
N SER A 123 9.00 8.61 -6.14
CA SER A 123 8.43 8.38 -4.82
C SER A 123 7.28 7.37 -4.85
N GLN A 124 7.08 6.65 -3.75
CA GLN A 124 5.97 5.69 -3.63
C GLN A 124 4.59 6.33 -3.85
N PRO A 125 4.27 7.52 -3.31
CA PRO A 125 2.98 8.17 -3.59
C PRO A 125 2.71 8.39 -5.08
N VAL A 126 3.71 8.82 -5.85
CA VAL A 126 3.58 8.94 -7.32
C VAL A 126 3.32 7.58 -7.94
N GLN A 127 4.14 6.59 -7.63
CA GLN A 127 4.06 5.27 -8.27
C GLN A 127 2.71 4.59 -7.97
N ARG A 128 2.22 4.67 -6.74
CA ARG A 128 0.93 4.09 -6.35
C ARG A 128 -0.27 4.87 -6.89
N SER A 129 -0.16 6.18 -7.02
CA SER A 129 -1.18 6.98 -7.71
C SER A 129 -1.27 6.61 -9.19
N LEU A 130 -0.12 6.43 -9.86
CA LEU A 130 -0.08 5.99 -11.26
C LEU A 130 -0.60 4.56 -11.45
N ASP A 131 -0.39 3.67 -10.48
CA ASP A 131 -1.00 2.33 -10.48
C ASP A 131 -2.54 2.41 -10.44
N LEU A 132 -3.10 3.31 -9.63
CA LEU A 132 -4.56 3.55 -9.58
C LEU A 132 -5.09 4.12 -10.90
N VAL A 133 -4.39 5.11 -11.49
CA VAL A 133 -4.79 5.71 -12.77
C VAL A 133 -4.73 4.69 -13.90
N TRP A 134 -3.66 3.90 -13.97
CA TRP A 134 -3.56 2.84 -14.97
C TRP A 134 -4.63 1.76 -14.76
N HIS A 135 -4.92 1.38 -13.52
CA HIS A 135 -5.99 0.44 -13.21
C HIS A 135 -7.35 0.98 -13.67
N ALA A 136 -7.66 2.25 -13.38
CA ALA A 136 -8.87 2.91 -13.82
C ALA A 136 -9.02 2.96 -15.35
N LEU A 137 -7.90 2.99 -16.09
CA LEU A 137 -7.90 2.98 -17.55
C LEU A 137 -8.08 1.57 -18.14
N ALA A 138 -7.39 0.58 -17.57
CA ALA A 138 -7.16 -0.71 -18.23
C ALA A 138 -7.93 -1.89 -17.63
N ALA A 139 -8.40 -1.78 -16.38
CA ALA A 139 -9.03 -2.88 -15.67
C ALA A 139 -10.56 -2.77 -15.70
N ALA A 140 -11.23 -3.92 -15.56
CA ALA A 140 -12.68 -3.95 -15.38
C ALA A 140 -13.06 -3.31 -14.04
N GLU A 141 -14.15 -2.55 -14.04
CA GLU A 141 -14.67 -1.92 -12.82
C GLU A 141 -14.95 -2.98 -11.74
N GLY A 142 -14.56 -2.67 -10.50
CA GLY A 142 -14.73 -3.58 -9.36
C GLY A 142 -13.65 -4.67 -9.24
N SER A 143 -12.71 -4.79 -10.19
CA SER A 143 -11.54 -5.65 -10.00
C SER A 143 -10.58 -5.06 -8.94
N PRO A 144 -9.84 -5.91 -8.19
CA PRO A 144 -8.87 -5.41 -7.21
C PRO A 144 -7.61 -4.86 -7.89
N VAL A 145 -6.99 -3.87 -7.26
CA VAL A 145 -5.76 -3.25 -7.78
C VAL A 145 -4.56 -4.18 -7.55
N THR A 146 -3.78 -4.40 -8.62
CA THR A 146 -2.48 -5.08 -8.51
C THR A 146 -1.41 -4.10 -8.07
N TRP A 147 -1.11 -4.14 -6.77
CA TRP A 147 -0.06 -3.37 -6.13
C TRP A 147 1.35 -3.92 -6.38
N CYS A 148 2.36 -3.05 -6.30
CA CYS A 148 3.77 -3.40 -6.41
C CYS A 148 4.16 -4.18 -7.69
N PRO A 149 3.71 -3.74 -8.88
CA PRO A 149 4.20 -4.33 -10.13
C PRO A 149 5.74 -4.25 -10.27
N ALA A 150 6.28 -5.17 -11.04
CA ALA A 150 7.70 -5.17 -11.41
C ALA A 150 8.08 -3.83 -12.09
N PRO A 151 9.34 -3.36 -11.94
CA PRO A 151 9.74 -2.03 -12.43
C PRO A 151 9.50 -1.80 -13.93
N ASP A 152 9.76 -2.81 -14.77
CA ASP A 152 9.52 -2.79 -16.21
C ASP A 152 8.02 -2.68 -16.55
N ILE A 153 7.17 -3.37 -15.78
CA ILE A 153 5.71 -3.24 -15.88
C ILE A 153 5.27 -1.82 -15.53
N ARG A 154 5.82 -1.20 -14.46
CA ARG A 154 5.53 0.21 -14.14
C ARG A 154 5.89 1.15 -15.28
N MET A 155 7.07 0.96 -15.87
CA MET A 155 7.48 1.74 -17.03
C MET A 155 6.59 1.50 -18.26
N GLY A 156 6.05 0.29 -18.43
CA GLY A 156 4.99 0.01 -19.41
C GLY A 156 3.73 0.83 -19.15
N ARG A 157 3.21 0.78 -17.91
CA ARG A 157 2.00 1.51 -17.50
C ARG A 157 2.11 3.02 -17.71
N VAL A 158 3.25 3.62 -17.34
CA VAL A 158 3.50 5.05 -17.57
C VAL A 158 3.49 5.41 -19.06
N ARG A 159 4.06 4.54 -19.91
CA ARG A 159 4.03 4.73 -21.37
C ARG A 159 2.62 4.63 -21.92
N ASP A 160 1.82 3.68 -21.45
CA ASP A 160 0.40 3.55 -21.84
C ASP A 160 -0.38 4.81 -21.48
N LEU A 161 -0.22 5.31 -20.25
CA LEU A 161 -0.86 6.54 -19.79
C LEU A 161 -0.44 7.75 -20.62
N THR A 162 0.86 7.87 -20.93
CA THR A 162 1.38 8.95 -21.77
C THR A 162 0.80 8.87 -23.18
N ARG A 163 0.77 7.67 -23.78
CA ARG A 163 0.19 7.44 -25.11
C ARG A 163 -1.31 7.72 -25.14
N TRP A 164 -2.04 7.36 -24.09
CA TRP A 164 -3.46 7.64 -23.96
C TRP A 164 -3.74 9.14 -23.81
N ASN A 165 -2.93 9.86 -23.02
CA ASN A 165 -2.99 11.33 -22.90
C ASN A 165 -2.73 12.03 -24.24
N ASP A 166 -1.74 11.53 -24.99
CA ASP A 166 -1.27 12.15 -26.22
C ASP A 166 -2.04 11.71 -27.46
N SER A 167 -3.11 10.90 -27.32
CA SER A 167 -3.91 10.48 -28.45
C SER A 167 -4.63 11.67 -29.11
N ALA A 168 -4.71 11.66 -30.44
CA ALA A 168 -5.46 12.68 -31.18
C ALA A 168 -6.93 12.74 -30.69
N GLY A 169 -7.44 13.95 -30.50
CA GLY A 169 -8.80 14.18 -29.99
C GLY A 169 -8.98 13.96 -28.49
N ARG A 170 -7.91 13.71 -27.72
CA ARG A 170 -7.96 13.76 -26.26
C ARG A 170 -8.31 15.18 -25.81
N THR A 171 -9.06 15.29 -24.71
CA THR A 171 -9.37 16.57 -24.08
C THR A 171 -9.01 16.57 -22.60
N ALA A 172 -8.91 17.77 -22.02
CA ALA A 172 -8.68 17.95 -20.58
C ALA A 172 -9.79 17.29 -19.76
N GLU A 173 -11.05 17.39 -20.19
CA GLU A 173 -12.20 16.82 -19.49
C GLU A 173 -12.13 15.29 -19.43
N GLN A 174 -11.66 14.65 -20.50
CA GLN A 174 -11.46 13.20 -20.51
C GLN A 174 -10.35 12.78 -19.53
N VAL A 175 -9.28 13.57 -19.45
CA VAL A 175 -8.16 13.33 -18.52
C VAL A 175 -8.61 13.52 -17.07
N SER A 176 -9.33 14.61 -16.77
CA SER A 176 -9.97 14.85 -15.47
C SER A 176 -10.98 13.76 -15.13
N GLY A 177 -11.75 13.25 -16.10
CA GLY A 177 -12.68 12.14 -15.92
C GLY A 177 -11.99 10.81 -15.59
N LEU A 178 -10.81 10.54 -16.17
CA LEU A 178 -10.00 9.38 -15.81
C LEU A 178 -9.47 9.50 -14.38
N LEU A 179 -8.96 10.68 -13.98
CA LEU A 179 -8.50 10.93 -12.61
C LEU A 179 -9.64 10.74 -11.59
N LEU A 180 -10.83 11.27 -11.89
CA LEU A 180 -12.02 11.04 -11.06
C LEU A 180 -12.40 9.55 -10.98
N THR A 181 -12.18 8.79 -12.05
CA THR A 181 -12.37 7.33 -12.02
C THR A 181 -11.34 6.65 -11.13
N ALA A 182 -10.07 7.09 -11.17
CA ALA A 182 -9.03 6.60 -10.27
C ALA A 182 -9.30 6.93 -8.79
N GLU A 183 -9.87 8.11 -8.49
CA GLU A 183 -10.35 8.47 -7.14
C GLU A 183 -11.39 7.45 -6.65
N ARG A 184 -12.34 7.04 -7.51
CA ARG A 184 -13.32 5.99 -7.18
C ARG A 184 -12.67 4.63 -6.93
N VAL A 185 -11.64 4.27 -7.70
CA VAL A 185 -10.86 3.04 -7.47
C VAL A 185 -10.20 3.06 -6.08
N ALA A 186 -9.62 4.19 -5.67
CA ALA A 186 -9.01 4.34 -4.34
C ALA A 186 -10.03 4.14 -3.21
N LEU A 187 -11.25 4.66 -3.36
CA LEU A 187 -12.35 4.44 -2.42
C LEU A 187 -12.76 2.96 -2.36
N GLN A 188 -12.89 2.29 -3.50
CA GLN A 188 -13.21 0.86 -3.55
C GLN A 188 -12.14 0.01 -2.86
N GLU A 189 -10.85 0.32 -3.07
CA GLU A 189 -9.75 -0.35 -2.35
C GLU A 189 -9.81 -0.08 -0.84
N SER A 190 -10.21 1.14 -0.44
CA SER A 190 -10.38 1.49 0.98
C SER A 190 -11.48 0.65 1.63
N ASP A 191 -12.63 0.48 0.95
CA ASP A 191 -13.71 -0.38 1.41
C ASP A 191 -13.26 -1.84 1.56
N ARG A 192 -12.46 -2.36 0.61
CA ARG A 192 -11.87 -3.70 0.70
C ARG A 192 -10.93 -3.84 1.90
N VAL A 193 -10.09 -2.84 2.18
CA VAL A 193 -9.19 -2.84 3.34
C VAL A 193 -9.98 -2.76 4.64
N ALA A 194 -10.99 -1.88 4.72
CA ALA A 194 -11.85 -1.73 5.89
C ALA A 194 -12.65 -3.00 6.19
N GLY A 195 -13.13 -3.69 5.16
CA GLY A 195 -13.78 -5.00 5.28
C GLY A 195 -12.85 -6.06 5.88
N ARG A 196 -11.60 -6.13 5.40
CA ARG A 196 -10.56 -7.03 5.96
C ARG A 196 -10.25 -6.70 7.43
N ALA A 197 -10.13 -5.42 7.77
CA ALA A 197 -9.87 -4.99 9.15
C ALA A 197 -11.03 -5.35 10.08
N SER A 198 -12.26 -5.12 9.66
CA SER A 198 -13.47 -5.47 10.41
C SER A 198 -13.57 -6.97 10.62
N ALA A 199 -13.33 -7.78 9.59
CA ALA A 199 -13.30 -9.23 9.69
C ALA A 199 -12.24 -9.69 10.71
N LEU A 200 -11.02 -9.15 10.65
CA LEU A 200 -9.94 -9.51 11.57
C LEU A 200 -10.26 -9.15 13.03
N ARG A 201 -10.86 -7.98 13.28
CA ARG A 201 -11.32 -7.56 14.62
C ARG A 201 -12.39 -8.52 15.16
N ALA A 202 -13.36 -8.90 14.33
CA ALA A 202 -14.41 -9.84 14.72
C ALA A 202 -13.85 -11.22 15.10
N HIS A 203 -12.92 -11.76 14.30
CA HIS A 203 -12.27 -13.04 14.60
C HIS A 203 -11.42 -13.00 15.88
N SER A 204 -10.83 -11.84 16.19
CA SER A 204 -9.97 -11.68 17.36
C SER A 204 -10.76 -11.43 18.65
N GLY A 205 -11.93 -10.80 18.56
CA GLY A 205 -12.86 -10.64 19.69
C GLY A 205 -13.67 -11.90 20.02
N ALA A 206 -13.82 -12.81 19.05
CA ALA A 206 -14.54 -14.08 19.21
C ALA A 206 -13.72 -15.21 19.87
N VAL A 207 -12.42 -15.01 20.13
CA VAL A 207 -11.61 -15.98 20.89
C VAL A 207 -11.83 -15.72 22.38
N PRO A 208 -12.51 -16.61 23.13
CA PRO A 208 -12.68 -16.42 24.56
C PRO A 208 -11.30 -16.54 25.22
N VAL A 209 -10.92 -15.51 25.97
CA VAL A 209 -9.82 -15.58 26.94
C VAL A 209 -10.31 -16.52 28.06
N LEU A 210 -10.09 -17.82 27.89
CA LEU A 210 -10.29 -18.79 28.95
C LEU A 210 -9.25 -18.50 30.04
N GLY A 211 -9.72 -17.95 31.16
CA GLY A 211 -8.94 -17.65 32.36
C GLY A 211 -8.33 -18.87 33.02
#